data_AF-A0A1B8HCR1-F1
#
_entry.id   AF-A0A1B8HCR1-F1
#
_cell.length_a   1.000
_cell.length_b   1.000
_cell.length_c   1.000
_cell.angle_alpha   90.00
_cell.angle_beta   90.00
_cell.angle_gamma   90.00
#
_symmetry.space_group_name_H-M   'P 1'
#
loop_
_entity.id
_entity.type
_entity.pdbx_description
1 polymer ?
#
loop_
_entity_poly.entity_id
_entity_poly.type
_entity_poly.pdbx_seq_one_letter_code
_entity_poly.pdbx_strand_id
1 'polypeptide(L)'
;MIDDPLPENWQDLQTGVQRIFRNVGLLAEVEVDLETPRGSVNVDVLATDVRSVDKIRYIVECKNWGTPIPQTVVHSFTTVMHETGANIGFIISKHGLQQGAKQYTQNTNIIGMTYLEFQQRYFEAWWNRYFCPRIGDAADEPLQYVEPINSERDREYAKLSLQSQKKFDQLRQEKSVSVTVLSMFNYKFMSKALNSGNLLEVPKSLDDFKTRVLALICPHIERHCDTYRELLEIILEYLSDTKAEFDAIFGEAIFGPPSNITGVTAAGPPLEEGIYHH
;
A
#
# COMPACT_ATOMS: atom_id res chain seq x y z
N MET A 1 2.89 11.59 0.71
CA MET A 1 2.92 10.75 1.93
C MET A 1 1.89 9.65 1.83
N ILE A 2 2.05 8.56 2.59
CA ILE A 2 1.14 7.41 2.47
C ILE A 2 -0.25 7.79 2.99
N ASP A 3 -0.31 8.28 4.23
CA ASP A 3 -1.50 8.65 5.00
C ASP A 3 -1.35 10.08 5.56
N ASP A 4 -2.42 10.66 6.10
CA ASP A 4 -2.36 11.90 6.86
C ASP A 4 -1.27 11.79 7.97
N PRO A 5 -0.31 12.73 8.06
CA PRO A 5 0.77 12.65 9.04
C PRO A 5 0.35 12.99 10.46
N LEU A 6 -0.83 13.57 10.66
CA LEU A 6 -1.33 14.10 11.92
C LEU A 6 -2.60 13.33 12.33
N PRO A 7 -2.47 12.09 12.83
CA PRO A 7 -3.62 11.32 13.31
C PRO A 7 -4.39 12.09 14.38
N GLU A 8 -5.72 12.01 14.33
CA GLU A 8 -6.60 12.77 15.23
C GLU A 8 -6.47 12.28 16.68
N ASN A 9 -6.42 10.96 16.86
CA ASN A 9 -6.31 10.32 18.16
C ASN A 9 -5.19 9.24 18.19
N TRP A 10 -5.01 8.58 19.33
CA TRP A 10 -3.93 7.61 19.50
C TRP A 10 -4.26 6.28 18.80
N GLN A 11 -5.54 5.91 18.70
CA GLN A 11 -6.01 4.71 17.98
C GLN A 11 -5.73 4.81 16.49
N ASP A 12 -5.91 5.99 15.89
CA ASP A 12 -5.61 6.25 14.48
C ASP A 12 -4.11 6.08 14.21
N LEU A 13 -3.26 6.53 15.15
CA LEU A 13 -1.82 6.36 15.05
C LEU A 13 -1.44 4.87 15.09
N GLN A 14 -1.96 4.11 16.06
CA GLN A 14 -1.70 2.66 16.18
C GLN A 14 -2.18 1.90 14.93
N THR A 15 -3.41 2.18 14.48
CA THR A 15 -4.00 1.54 13.30
C THR A 15 -3.25 1.90 12.03
N GLY A 16 -2.82 3.16 11.89
CA GLY A 16 -2.00 3.61 10.76
C GLY A 16 -0.65 2.89 10.68
N VAL A 17 0.04 2.77 11.81
CA VAL A 17 1.31 2.02 11.91
C VAL A 17 1.11 0.55 11.57
N GLN A 18 0.12 -0.11 12.17
CA GLN A 18 -0.23 -1.50 11.88
C GLN A 18 -0.52 -1.70 10.39
N ARG A 19 -1.34 -0.82 9.80
CA ARG A 19 -1.74 -0.90 8.39
C ARG A 19 -0.53 -0.78 7.46
N ILE A 20 0.39 0.15 7.71
CA ILE A 20 1.60 0.28 6.90
C ILE A 20 2.47 -0.97 7.00
N PHE A 21 2.66 -1.53 8.21
CA PHE A 21 3.40 -2.79 8.37
C PHE A 21 2.77 -3.95 7.61
N ARG A 22 1.44 -4.11 7.71
CA ARG A 22 0.70 -5.12 6.94
C ARG A 22 0.86 -4.91 5.44
N ASN A 23 0.73 -3.67 4.97
CA ASN A 23 0.88 -3.33 3.56
C ASN A 23 2.29 -3.63 3.02
N VAL A 24 3.35 -3.51 3.83
CA VAL A 24 4.72 -3.88 3.39
C VAL A 24 5.05 -5.37 3.55
N GLY A 25 4.10 -6.17 4.04
CA GLY A 25 4.19 -7.63 4.13
C GLY A 25 4.68 -8.17 5.48
N LEU A 26 4.44 -7.44 6.57
CA LEU A 26 4.66 -7.95 7.93
C LEU A 26 3.33 -8.45 8.52
N LEU A 27 3.40 -9.44 9.40
CA LEU A 27 2.29 -9.72 10.30
C LEU A 27 2.28 -8.60 11.35
N ALA A 28 1.17 -7.88 11.54
CA ALA A 28 1.09 -6.85 12.57
C ALA A 28 -0.26 -6.84 13.27
N GLU A 29 -0.25 -6.54 14.56
CA GLU A 29 -1.40 -6.52 15.47
C GLU A 29 -1.28 -5.32 16.41
N VAL A 30 -2.42 -4.81 16.90
CA VAL A 30 -2.48 -3.69 17.86
C VAL A 30 -2.86 -4.21 19.24
N GLU A 31 -2.49 -3.48 20.29
CA GLU A 31 -2.85 -3.75 21.69
C GLU A 31 -2.57 -5.19 22.12
N VAL A 32 -1.33 -5.66 21.88
CA VAL A 32 -0.94 -7.05 22.12
C VAL A 32 -0.37 -7.20 23.53
N ASP A 33 -0.93 -8.13 24.30
CA ASP A 33 -0.34 -8.55 25.57
C ASP A 33 0.82 -9.51 25.35
N LEU A 34 2.00 -9.11 25.82
CA LEU A 34 3.21 -9.92 25.78
C LEU A 34 3.61 -10.36 27.18
N GLU A 35 3.85 -11.66 27.32
CA GLU A 35 4.44 -12.22 28.53
C GLU A 35 5.88 -11.74 28.71
N THR A 36 6.20 -11.35 29.94
CA THR A 36 7.52 -10.92 30.38
C THR A 36 7.92 -11.67 31.65
N PRO A 37 9.21 -11.65 32.04
CA PRO A 37 9.64 -12.27 33.30
C PRO A 37 8.96 -11.69 34.56
N ARG A 38 8.26 -10.56 34.46
CA ARG A 38 7.66 -9.84 35.59
C ARG A 38 6.13 -9.75 35.54
N GLY A 39 5.50 -10.42 34.57
CA GLY A 39 4.06 -10.37 34.34
C GLY A 39 3.78 -10.22 32.86
N SER A 40 2.80 -9.41 32.50
CA SER A 40 2.51 -9.06 31.11
C SER A 40 2.67 -7.56 30.88
N VAL A 41 2.98 -7.20 29.63
CA VAL A 41 2.98 -5.81 29.16
C VAL A 41 2.13 -5.73 27.90
N ASN A 42 1.23 -4.75 27.84
CA ASN A 42 0.50 -4.44 26.62
C ASN A 42 1.38 -3.53 25.74
N VAL A 43 1.55 -3.89 24.47
CA VAL A 43 2.26 -3.08 23.49
C VAL A 43 1.32 -2.54 22.43
N ASP A 44 1.52 -1.27 22.05
CA ASP A 44 0.61 -0.57 21.15
C ASP A 44 0.53 -1.24 19.76
N VAL A 45 1.69 -1.60 19.17
CA VAL A 45 1.74 -2.41 17.94
C VAL A 45 2.87 -3.43 18.04
N LEU A 46 2.56 -4.68 17.70
CA LEU A 46 3.54 -5.73 17.45
C LEU A 46 3.56 -6.04 15.96
N ALA A 47 4.72 -6.04 15.33
CA ALA A 47 4.89 -6.56 13.98
C ALA A 47 5.99 -7.62 13.91
N THR A 48 5.85 -8.58 13.01
CA THR A 48 6.80 -9.67 12.80
C THR A 48 7.06 -9.82 11.31
N ASP A 49 8.34 -9.79 10.93
CA ASP A 49 8.77 -10.22 9.60
C ASP A 49 8.79 -11.75 9.56
N VAL A 50 7.63 -12.31 9.24
CA VAL A 50 7.43 -13.76 9.17
C VAL A 50 8.22 -14.41 8.02
N ARG A 51 8.81 -13.62 7.11
CA ARG A 51 9.63 -14.14 6.00
C ARG A 51 11.12 -14.14 6.33
N SER A 52 11.55 -13.30 7.26
CA SER A 52 12.91 -13.37 7.77
C SER A 52 13.17 -14.73 8.46
N VAL A 53 14.42 -15.20 8.37
CA VAL A 53 14.85 -16.44 9.04
C VAL A 53 14.67 -16.31 10.54
N ASP A 54 15.07 -15.16 11.09
CA ASP A 54 15.05 -14.89 12.54
C ASP A 54 13.72 -14.36 13.06
N LYS A 55 12.68 -14.28 12.21
CA LYS A 55 11.35 -13.75 12.54
C LYS A 55 11.43 -12.41 13.26
N ILE A 56 12.09 -11.43 12.66
CA ILE A 56 12.39 -10.12 13.25
C ILE A 56 11.11 -9.48 13.82
N ARG A 57 11.11 -9.24 15.13
CA ARG A 57 10.01 -8.62 15.88
C ARG A 57 10.26 -7.13 16.06
N TYR A 58 9.24 -6.36 15.70
CA TYR A 58 9.12 -4.93 15.92
C TYR A 58 8.10 -4.71 17.02
N ILE A 59 8.50 -4.03 18.09
CA ILE A 59 7.55 -3.49 19.07
C ILE A 59 7.49 -1.99 18.85
N VAL A 60 6.28 -1.44 18.82
CA VAL A 60 6.07 -0.01 18.67
C VAL A 60 5.28 0.53 19.85
N GLU A 61 5.76 1.64 20.39
CA GLU A 61 5.05 2.53 21.29
C GLU A 61 4.54 3.76 20.50
N CYS A 62 3.24 4.00 20.52
CA CYS A 62 2.56 5.10 19.83
C CYS A 62 2.16 6.20 20.83
N LYS A 63 2.74 7.39 20.68
CA LYS A 63 2.45 8.55 21.54
C LYS A 63 1.95 9.75 20.72
N ASN A 64 0.62 9.90 20.62
CA ASN A 64 -0.01 11.05 19.95
C ASN A 64 -0.10 12.28 20.87
N TRP A 65 1.04 12.73 21.40
CA TRP A 65 1.11 13.89 22.30
C TRP A 65 1.38 15.18 21.53
N GLY A 66 0.91 16.32 22.05
CA GLY A 66 1.19 17.66 21.52
C GLY A 66 2.60 18.18 21.80
N THR A 67 3.47 17.37 22.41
CA THR A 67 4.85 17.72 22.78
C THR A 67 5.81 16.58 22.45
N PRO A 68 7.11 16.87 22.20
CA PRO A 68 8.11 15.83 21.99
C PRO A 68 8.25 14.89 23.19
N ILE A 69 8.53 13.62 22.91
CA ILE A 69 8.56 12.54 23.89
C ILE A 69 9.80 12.65 24.79
N PRO A 70 9.63 12.62 26.14
CA PRO A 70 10.73 12.75 27.08
C PRO A 70 11.53 11.46 27.23
N GLN A 71 12.74 11.59 27.77
CA GLN A 71 13.67 10.48 27.98
C GLN A 71 13.11 9.38 28.90
N THR A 72 12.22 9.72 29.83
CA THR A 72 11.58 8.76 30.74
C THR A 72 10.75 7.70 30.01
N VAL A 73 10.08 8.08 28.91
CA VAL A 73 9.33 7.14 28.06
C VAL A 73 10.30 6.19 27.37
N VAL A 74 11.42 6.71 26.82
CA VAL A 74 12.45 5.87 26.20
C VAL A 74 13.02 4.88 27.20
N HIS A 75 13.36 5.31 28.42
CA HIS A 75 13.88 4.42 29.47
C HIS A 75 12.90 3.31 29.84
N SER A 76 11.61 3.66 29.96
CA SER A 76 10.56 2.68 30.25
C SER A 76 10.46 1.66 29.11
N PHE A 77 10.49 2.15 27.87
CA PHE A 77 10.43 1.31 26.68
C PHE A 77 11.67 0.41 26.51
N THR A 78 12.86 0.85 26.92
CA THR A 78 14.06 0.00 26.98
C THR A 78 13.84 -1.25 27.84
N THR A 79 13.12 -1.11 28.96
CA THR A 79 12.80 -2.26 29.83
C THR A 79 11.89 -3.24 29.09
N VAL A 80 10.85 -2.74 28.41
CA VAL A 80 9.95 -3.57 27.58
C VAL A 80 10.73 -4.31 26.50
N MET A 81 11.63 -3.63 25.78
CA MET A 81 12.46 -4.25 24.75
C MET A 81 13.36 -5.37 25.31
N HIS A 82 13.99 -5.14 26.46
CA HIS A 82 14.82 -6.16 27.12
C HIS A 82 14.02 -7.36 27.62
N GLU A 83 12.83 -7.12 28.18
CA GLU A 83 12.02 -8.17 28.78
C GLU A 83 11.25 -9.00 27.75
N THR A 84 10.93 -8.43 26.58
CA THR A 84 10.22 -9.12 25.49
C THR A 84 11.15 -9.80 24.48
N GLY A 85 12.44 -9.45 24.49
CA GLY A 85 13.44 -9.93 23.54
C GLY A 85 13.23 -9.43 22.10
N ALA A 86 12.50 -8.33 21.91
CA ALA A 86 12.22 -7.80 20.58
C ALA A 86 13.48 -7.24 19.89
N ASN A 87 13.54 -7.39 18.57
CA ASN A 87 14.71 -7.04 17.78
C ASN A 87 14.81 -5.52 17.54
N ILE A 88 13.68 -4.89 17.23
CA ILE A 88 13.61 -3.46 16.87
C ILE A 88 12.49 -2.80 17.66
N GLY A 89 12.79 -1.68 18.31
CA GLY A 89 11.82 -0.87 19.03
C GLY A 89 11.54 0.42 18.27
N PHE A 90 10.28 0.79 18.11
CA PHE A 90 9.92 2.12 17.60
C PHE A 90 9.14 2.91 18.64
N ILE A 91 9.45 4.20 18.73
CA ILE A 91 8.60 5.18 19.41
C ILE A 91 8.08 6.13 18.33
N ILE A 92 6.81 5.99 17.98
CA ILE A 92 6.19 6.80 16.93
C ILE A 92 5.31 7.86 17.60
N SER A 93 5.51 9.11 17.20
CA SER A 93 4.82 10.24 17.82
C SER A 93 4.43 11.33 16.83
N LYS A 94 3.68 12.33 17.28
CA LYS A 94 3.36 13.50 16.45
C LYS A 94 4.53 14.48 16.32
N HIS A 95 5.32 14.64 17.37
CA HIS A 95 6.36 15.69 17.46
C HIS A 95 7.78 15.16 17.73
N GLY A 96 8.01 13.86 17.57
CA GLY A 96 9.32 13.24 17.73
C GLY A 96 9.81 13.20 19.18
N LEU A 97 11.11 12.99 19.35
CA LEU A 97 11.75 12.89 20.67
C LEU A 97 12.37 14.21 21.13
N GLN A 98 12.45 14.42 22.45
CA GLN A 98 13.30 15.46 23.05
C GLN A 98 14.80 15.18 22.81
N GLN A 99 15.66 16.20 22.89
CA GLN A 99 17.09 16.07 22.59
C GLN A 99 17.78 14.96 23.41
N GLY A 100 17.52 14.89 24.72
CA GLY A 100 18.08 13.85 25.59
C GLY A 100 17.58 12.44 25.25
N ALA A 101 16.31 12.32 24.85
CA ALA A 101 15.74 11.06 24.36
C ALA A 101 16.40 10.62 23.03
N LYS A 102 16.61 11.55 22.08
CA LYS A 102 17.33 11.27 20.83
C LYS A 102 18.74 10.75 21.10
N GLN A 103 19.50 11.42 21.97
CA GLN A 103 20.86 11.00 22.35
C GLN A 103 20.88 9.60 22.95
N TYR A 104 19.93 9.28 23.83
CA TYR A 104 19.83 7.94 24.42
C TYR A 104 19.62 6.86 23.35
N THR A 105 18.72 7.09 22.39
CA THR A 105 18.39 6.08 21.37
C THR A 105 19.55 5.73 20.42
N GLN A 106 20.58 6.57 20.30
CA GLN A 106 21.69 6.39 19.35
C GLN A 106 22.46 5.08 19.52
N ASN A 107 22.51 4.53 20.74
CA ASN A 107 23.25 3.31 21.07
C ASN A 107 22.31 2.16 21.46
N THR A 108 21.07 2.18 20.96
CA THR A 108 20.05 1.17 21.25
C THR A 108 19.42 0.67 19.95
N ASN A 109 18.64 -0.41 20.03
CA ASN A 109 17.77 -0.86 18.95
C ASN A 109 16.43 -0.13 18.90
N ILE A 110 16.28 0.96 19.66
CA ILE A 110 15.09 1.81 19.69
C ILE A 110 15.29 2.99 18.75
N ILE A 111 14.31 3.25 17.89
CA ILE A 111 14.30 4.40 16.99
C ILE A 111 13.05 5.23 17.27
N GLY A 112 13.23 6.49 17.66
CA GLY A 112 12.13 7.44 17.78
C GLY A 112 11.94 8.23 16.50
N MET A 113 10.70 8.31 16.01
CA MET A 113 10.36 9.02 14.79
C MET A 113 8.95 9.64 14.88
N THR A 114 8.70 10.63 14.04
CA THR A 114 7.35 11.12 13.77
C THR A 114 6.59 10.12 12.91
N TYR A 115 5.26 10.18 12.89
CA TYR A 115 4.48 9.35 11.97
C TYR A 115 4.83 9.62 10.49
N LEU A 116 5.14 10.87 10.14
CA LEU A 116 5.65 11.23 8.81
C LEU A 116 6.97 10.52 8.48
N GLU A 117 7.95 10.56 9.39
CA GLU A 117 9.25 9.89 9.19
C GLU A 117 9.08 8.36 9.08
N PHE A 118 8.15 7.78 9.83
CA PHE A 118 7.78 6.36 9.70
C PHE A 118 7.22 6.06 8.30
N GLN A 119 6.27 6.87 7.82
CA GLN A 119 5.74 6.71 6.47
C GLN A 119 6.83 6.84 5.40
N GLN A 120 7.75 7.80 5.55
CA GLN A 120 8.89 7.99 4.64
C GLN A 120 9.82 6.78 4.64
N ARG A 121 10.12 6.22 5.82
CA ARG A 121 10.98 5.04 5.99
C ARG A 121 10.44 3.83 5.24
N TYR A 122 9.12 3.64 5.22
CA TYR A 122 8.47 2.49 4.58
C TYR A 122 7.91 2.79 3.18
N PHE A 123 8.04 4.02 2.68
CA PHE A 123 7.39 4.46 1.43
C PHE A 123 7.77 3.61 0.23
N GLU A 124 9.06 3.36 0.02
CA GLU A 124 9.52 2.56 -1.13
C GLU A 124 9.03 1.10 -1.05
N ALA A 125 9.06 0.49 0.14
CA ALA A 125 8.53 -0.86 0.32
C ALA A 125 7.02 -0.90 0.08
N TRP A 126 6.29 0.09 0.60
CA TRP A 126 4.85 0.23 0.40
C TRP A 126 4.48 0.46 -1.06
N TRP A 127 5.24 1.31 -1.76
CA TRP A 127 5.09 1.57 -3.19
C TRP A 127 5.18 0.28 -4.01
N ASN A 128 6.27 -0.47 -3.83
CA ASN A 128 6.55 -1.64 -4.66
C ASN A 128 5.75 -2.89 -4.25
N ARG A 129 5.39 -3.04 -2.97
CA ARG A 129 4.74 -4.26 -2.44
C ARG A 129 3.23 -4.13 -2.26
N TYR A 130 2.70 -2.91 -2.30
CA TYR A 130 1.27 -2.65 -2.08
C TYR A 130 0.67 -1.75 -3.15
N PHE A 131 1.17 -0.52 -3.31
CA PHE A 131 0.54 0.46 -4.21
C PHE A 131 0.51 -0.01 -5.66
N CYS A 132 1.67 -0.35 -6.25
CA CYS A 132 1.72 -0.78 -7.64
C CYS A 132 0.98 -2.10 -7.88
N PRO A 133 1.21 -3.17 -7.09
CA PRO A 133 0.50 -4.43 -7.25
C PRO A 133 -1.03 -4.29 -7.20
N ARG A 134 -1.54 -3.44 -6.30
CA ARG A 134 -2.98 -3.20 -6.17
C ARG A 134 -3.58 -2.54 -7.42
N ILE A 135 -2.87 -1.59 -8.02
CA ILE A 135 -3.30 -0.94 -9.27
C ILE A 135 -3.25 -1.93 -10.43
N GLY A 136 -2.14 -2.67 -10.55
CA GLY A 136 -1.95 -3.64 -11.63
C GLY A 136 -3.02 -4.73 -11.61
N ASP A 137 -3.21 -5.38 -10.46
CA ASP A 137 -4.19 -6.48 -10.32
C ASP A 137 -5.62 -5.98 -10.61
N ALA A 138 -5.97 -4.77 -10.16
CA ALA A 138 -7.28 -4.18 -10.43
C ALA A 138 -7.47 -3.78 -11.91
N ALA A 139 -6.39 -3.54 -12.64
CA ALA A 139 -6.44 -3.18 -14.05
C ALA A 139 -6.51 -4.39 -14.99
N ASP A 140 -6.20 -5.60 -14.50
CA ASP A 140 -6.18 -6.82 -15.33
C ASP A 140 -7.55 -7.15 -15.91
N GLU A 141 -8.64 -7.00 -15.16
CA GLU A 141 -10.00 -7.24 -15.66
C GLU A 141 -10.41 -6.23 -16.76
N PRO A 142 -10.39 -4.90 -16.51
CA PRO A 142 -10.72 -3.94 -17.56
C PRO A 142 -9.76 -4.00 -18.76
N LEU A 143 -8.51 -4.47 -18.57
CA LEU A 143 -7.55 -4.66 -19.66
C LEU A 143 -8.07 -5.60 -20.74
N GLN A 144 -8.77 -6.67 -20.37
CA GLN A 144 -9.30 -7.67 -21.32
C GLN A 144 -10.30 -7.04 -22.32
N TYR A 145 -11.01 -5.99 -21.91
CA TYR A 145 -11.88 -5.24 -22.81
C TYR A 145 -11.11 -4.38 -23.80
N VAL A 146 -10.00 -3.77 -23.39
CA VAL A 146 -9.31 -2.75 -24.20
C VAL A 146 -8.14 -3.29 -25.01
N GLU A 147 -7.53 -4.41 -24.62
CA GLU A 147 -6.30 -4.93 -25.22
C GLU A 147 -6.43 -5.17 -26.73
N PRO A 148 -5.36 -5.10 -27.52
CA PRO A 148 -5.48 -5.20 -28.98
C PRO A 148 -6.04 -6.54 -29.47
N ILE A 149 -5.75 -7.64 -28.75
CA ILE A 149 -6.04 -9.01 -29.20
C ILE A 149 -6.72 -9.78 -28.07
N ASN A 150 -8.04 -9.97 -28.14
CA ASN A 150 -8.78 -10.81 -27.21
C ASN A 150 -9.91 -11.55 -27.94
N SER A 151 -9.71 -12.83 -28.23
CA SER A 151 -10.66 -13.62 -29.01
C SER A 151 -11.98 -13.89 -28.29
N GLU A 152 -12.00 -13.88 -26.95
CA GLU A 152 -13.22 -14.08 -26.18
C GLU A 152 -14.12 -12.85 -26.27
N ARG A 153 -13.57 -11.67 -25.97
CA ARG A 153 -14.23 -10.39 -26.20
C ARG A 153 -14.76 -10.25 -27.61
N ASP A 154 -13.94 -10.55 -28.62
CA ASP A 154 -14.31 -10.33 -30.02
C ASP A 154 -15.50 -11.22 -30.44
N ARG A 155 -15.59 -12.43 -29.89
CA ARG A 155 -16.76 -13.32 -30.07
C ARG A 155 -18.02 -12.76 -29.43
N GLU A 156 -17.92 -12.21 -28.22
CA GLU A 156 -19.07 -11.62 -27.53
C GLU A 156 -19.51 -10.30 -28.17
N TYR A 157 -18.55 -9.46 -28.57
CA TYR A 157 -18.80 -8.21 -29.30
C TYR A 157 -19.57 -8.45 -30.60
N ALA A 158 -19.27 -9.54 -31.33
CA ALA A 158 -19.97 -9.90 -32.56
C ALA A 158 -21.46 -10.21 -32.36
N LYS A 159 -21.89 -10.54 -31.13
CA LYS A 159 -23.30 -10.81 -30.78
C LYS A 159 -24.08 -9.53 -30.41
N LEU A 160 -23.38 -8.43 -30.15
CA LEU A 160 -24.00 -7.17 -29.74
C LEU A 160 -24.81 -6.52 -30.87
N SER A 161 -25.80 -5.71 -30.48
CA SER A 161 -26.48 -4.81 -31.42
C SER A 161 -25.52 -3.76 -31.98
N LEU A 162 -25.80 -3.22 -33.17
CA LEU A 162 -25.01 -2.12 -33.75
C LEU A 162 -24.92 -0.89 -32.83
N GLN A 163 -25.94 -0.63 -32.02
CA GLN A 163 -25.93 0.47 -31.05
C GLN A 163 -24.97 0.17 -29.89
N SER A 164 -24.99 -1.06 -29.36
CA SER A 164 -24.10 -1.49 -28.29
C SER A 164 -22.64 -1.56 -28.75
N GLN A 165 -22.38 -2.01 -29.99
CA GLN A 165 -21.05 -1.98 -30.60
C GLN A 165 -20.48 -0.57 -30.66
N LYS A 166 -21.27 0.41 -31.12
CA LYS A 166 -20.85 1.82 -31.13
C LYS A 166 -20.50 2.34 -29.73
N LYS A 167 -21.30 1.99 -28.71
CA LYS A 167 -21.01 2.36 -27.32
C LYS A 167 -19.71 1.72 -26.84
N PHE A 168 -19.51 0.44 -27.16
CA PHE A 168 -18.30 -0.30 -26.83
C PHE A 168 -17.06 0.35 -27.44
N ASP A 169 -17.10 0.66 -28.74
CA ASP A 169 -15.96 1.23 -29.46
C ASP A 169 -15.60 2.62 -28.91
N GLN A 170 -16.61 3.45 -28.60
CA GLN A 170 -16.41 4.75 -27.97
C GLN A 170 -15.76 4.61 -26.58
N LEU A 171 -16.29 3.73 -25.75
CA LEU A 171 -15.77 3.50 -24.40
C LEU A 171 -14.34 2.95 -24.45
N ARG A 172 -14.08 1.98 -25.33
CA ARG A 172 -12.74 1.42 -25.55
C ARG A 172 -11.75 2.49 -26.00
N GLN A 173 -12.14 3.37 -26.92
CA GLN A 173 -11.30 4.48 -27.36
C GLN A 173 -10.95 5.43 -26.20
N GLU A 174 -11.93 5.73 -25.35
CA GLU A 174 -11.76 6.62 -24.20
C GLU A 174 -10.84 6.02 -23.13
N LYS A 175 -11.06 4.75 -22.75
CA LYS A 175 -10.41 4.14 -21.58
C LYS A 175 -9.12 3.38 -21.90
N SER A 176 -8.86 3.04 -23.16
CA SER A 176 -7.78 2.11 -23.54
C SER A 176 -6.40 2.55 -23.05
N VAL A 177 -6.03 3.82 -23.22
CA VAL A 177 -4.71 4.31 -22.77
C VAL A 177 -4.58 4.19 -21.26
N SER A 178 -5.60 4.65 -20.53
CA SER A 178 -5.62 4.66 -19.07
C SER A 178 -5.45 3.26 -18.48
N VAL A 179 -6.34 2.35 -18.88
CA VAL A 179 -6.35 0.95 -18.41
C VAL A 179 -5.06 0.23 -18.80
N THR A 180 -4.59 0.40 -20.04
CA THR A 180 -3.37 -0.25 -20.52
C THR A 180 -2.16 0.17 -19.68
N VAL A 181 -1.99 1.47 -19.40
CA VAL A 181 -0.83 1.92 -18.62
C VAL A 181 -0.95 1.54 -17.15
N LEU A 182 -2.16 1.58 -16.55
CA LEU A 182 -2.37 1.14 -15.17
C LEU A 182 -2.09 -0.36 -14.99
N SER A 183 -2.44 -1.20 -15.96
CA SER A 183 -2.08 -2.63 -15.95
C SER A 183 -0.56 -2.87 -15.89
N MET A 184 0.24 -1.92 -16.41
CA MET A 184 1.70 -2.03 -16.36
C MET A 184 2.25 -1.90 -14.94
N PHE A 185 1.46 -1.54 -13.94
CA PHE A 185 1.92 -1.46 -12.55
C PHE A 185 2.31 -2.82 -11.95
N ASN A 186 1.90 -3.92 -12.60
CA ASN A 186 2.36 -5.28 -12.30
C ASN A 186 3.64 -5.70 -13.04
N TYR A 187 4.23 -4.88 -13.92
CA TYR A 187 5.35 -5.31 -14.77
C TYR A 187 6.57 -5.78 -13.98
N LYS A 188 6.92 -5.08 -12.89
CA LYS A 188 8.04 -5.49 -12.02
C LYS A 188 7.82 -6.87 -11.39
N PHE A 189 6.57 -7.27 -11.21
CA PHE A 189 6.20 -8.57 -10.68
C PHE A 189 6.20 -9.65 -11.77
N MET A 190 5.74 -9.31 -12.98
CA MET A 190 5.71 -10.25 -14.10
C MET A 190 7.10 -10.56 -14.66
N SER A 191 7.98 -9.57 -14.82
CA SER A 191 9.33 -9.77 -15.33
C SER A 191 10.24 -8.59 -15.05
N LYS A 192 11.43 -8.88 -14.51
CA LYS A 192 12.51 -7.90 -14.33
C LYS A 192 13.11 -7.40 -15.66
N ALA A 193 12.88 -8.10 -16.76
CA ALA A 193 13.36 -7.71 -18.09
C ALA A 193 12.44 -6.68 -18.78
N LEU A 194 11.21 -6.51 -18.29
CA LEU A 194 10.28 -5.49 -18.82
C LEU A 194 10.73 -4.11 -18.34
N ASN A 195 11.10 -3.26 -19.30
CA ASN A 195 11.47 -1.88 -19.00
C ASN A 195 10.19 -1.04 -18.83
N SER A 196 9.86 -0.68 -17.58
CA SER A 196 8.77 0.24 -17.28
C SER A 196 9.12 1.72 -17.54
N GLY A 197 10.34 2.01 -18.00
CA GLY A 197 10.89 3.36 -17.99
C GLY A 197 10.73 3.98 -16.60
N ASN A 198 10.29 5.24 -16.58
CA ASN A 198 10.12 6.00 -15.34
C ASN A 198 8.73 5.82 -14.68
N LEU A 199 7.87 4.95 -15.23
CA LEU A 199 6.48 4.78 -14.79
C LEU A 199 6.40 4.27 -13.34
N LEU A 200 7.23 3.27 -13.02
CA LEU A 200 7.22 2.57 -11.74
C LEU A 200 8.39 2.98 -10.84
N GLU A 201 9.12 4.04 -11.21
CA GLU A 201 10.10 4.66 -10.32
C GLU A 201 9.40 5.22 -9.08
N VAL A 202 10.04 5.07 -7.93
CA VAL A 202 9.52 5.57 -6.67
C VAL A 202 9.40 7.10 -6.78
N PRO A 203 8.19 7.66 -6.68
CA PRO A 203 8.00 9.09 -6.88
C PRO A 203 8.57 9.92 -5.73
N LYS A 204 9.03 11.13 -6.04
CA LYS A 204 9.59 12.05 -5.03
C LYS A 204 8.52 12.70 -4.16
N SER A 205 7.36 12.99 -4.76
CA SER A 205 6.20 13.59 -4.10
C SER A 205 4.93 13.20 -4.85
N LEU A 206 3.78 13.38 -4.18
CA LEU A 206 2.49 13.10 -4.80
C LEU A 206 2.26 13.96 -6.05
N ASP A 207 2.65 15.23 -6.01
CA ASP A 207 2.55 16.14 -7.16
C ASP A 207 3.46 15.75 -8.32
N ASP A 208 4.67 15.27 -8.00
CA ASP A 208 5.59 14.71 -8.99
C ASP A 208 4.95 13.50 -9.70
N PHE A 209 4.33 12.59 -8.94
CA PHE A 209 3.63 11.44 -9.52
C PHE A 209 2.41 11.87 -10.36
N LYS A 210 1.56 12.75 -9.83
CA LYS A 210 0.37 13.28 -10.54
C LYS A 210 0.77 13.92 -11.87
N THR A 211 1.81 14.74 -11.87
CA THR A 211 2.25 15.48 -13.06
C THR A 211 2.94 14.56 -14.08
N ARG A 212 3.81 13.66 -13.64
CA ARG A 212 4.58 12.80 -14.55
C ARG A 212 3.77 11.63 -15.11
N VAL A 213 2.80 11.12 -14.37
CA VAL A 213 2.11 9.87 -14.68
C VAL A 213 0.63 10.14 -14.93
N LEU A 214 -0.11 10.61 -13.93
CA LEU A 214 -1.56 10.70 -14.03
C LEU A 214 -2.05 11.72 -15.07
N ALA A 215 -1.40 12.87 -15.19
CA ALA A 215 -1.75 13.87 -16.20
C ALA A 215 -1.64 13.35 -17.64
N LEU A 216 -0.79 12.34 -17.88
CA LEU A 216 -0.59 11.74 -19.20
C LEU A 216 -1.57 10.61 -19.49
N ILE A 217 -2.06 9.93 -18.45
CA ILE A 217 -2.74 8.65 -18.56
C ILE A 217 -4.23 8.77 -18.22
N CYS A 218 -4.55 9.61 -17.23
CA CYS A 218 -5.91 9.83 -16.73
C CYS A 218 -6.14 11.33 -16.49
N PRO A 219 -6.11 12.18 -17.52
CA PRO A 219 -6.26 13.63 -17.35
C PRO A 219 -7.62 14.02 -16.74
N HIS A 220 -8.62 13.13 -16.85
CA HIS A 220 -9.98 13.32 -16.30
C HIS A 220 -10.11 12.92 -14.83
N ILE A 221 -9.08 12.33 -14.22
CA ILE A 221 -9.04 12.13 -12.76
C ILE A 221 -8.69 13.49 -12.14
N GLU A 222 -9.66 14.39 -12.12
CA GLU A 222 -9.59 15.76 -11.56
C GLU A 222 -9.77 15.77 -10.03
N ARG A 223 -9.35 14.70 -9.33
CA ARG A 223 -9.58 14.62 -7.89
C ARG A 223 -8.40 15.18 -7.11
N HIS A 224 -8.67 16.21 -6.30
CA HIS A 224 -7.76 16.64 -5.25
C HIS A 224 -7.63 15.51 -4.23
N CYS A 225 -6.44 14.95 -4.11
CA CYS A 225 -6.06 14.04 -3.03
C CYS A 225 -4.77 14.53 -2.39
N ASP A 226 -4.65 14.34 -1.09
CA ASP A 226 -3.53 14.83 -0.29
C ASP A 226 -2.56 13.69 0.06
N THR A 227 -3.01 12.45 -0.10
CA THR A 227 -2.24 11.25 0.24
C THR A 227 -2.16 10.23 -0.90
N TYR A 228 -1.15 9.36 -0.87
CA TYR A 228 -1.05 8.25 -1.80
C TYR A 228 -2.14 7.20 -1.57
N ARG A 229 -2.67 7.06 -0.35
CA ARG A 229 -3.76 6.12 -0.09
C ARG A 229 -5.07 6.57 -0.75
N GLU A 230 -5.44 7.84 -0.60
CA GLU A 230 -6.60 8.40 -1.30
C GLU A 230 -6.43 8.27 -2.82
N LEU A 231 -5.22 8.54 -3.33
CA LEU A 231 -4.94 8.35 -4.75
C LEU A 231 -5.13 6.90 -5.20
N LEU A 232 -4.65 5.93 -4.40
CA LEU A 232 -4.86 4.51 -4.68
C LEU A 232 -6.36 4.20 -4.77
N GLU A 233 -7.14 4.64 -3.79
CA GLU A 233 -8.59 4.41 -3.75
C GLU A 233 -9.31 4.99 -4.97
N ILE A 234 -8.94 6.21 -5.38
CA ILE A 234 -9.47 6.86 -6.59
C ILE A 234 -9.16 6.04 -7.85
N ILE A 235 -7.93 5.54 -7.98
CA ILE A 235 -7.54 4.73 -9.14
C ILE A 235 -8.29 3.39 -9.16
N LEU A 236 -8.43 2.74 -8.00
CA LEU A 236 -9.15 1.49 -7.88
C LEU A 236 -10.65 1.65 -8.19
N GLU A 237 -11.27 2.73 -7.72
CA GLU A 237 -12.66 3.08 -8.04
C GLU A 237 -12.82 3.31 -9.56
N TYR A 238 -11.92 4.10 -10.16
CA TYR A 238 -11.92 4.32 -11.61
C TYR A 238 -11.84 3.02 -12.43
N LEU A 239 -10.98 2.08 -12.04
CA LEU A 239 -10.83 0.78 -12.72
C LEU A 239 -12.08 -0.09 -12.54
N SER A 240 -12.65 -0.10 -11.33
CA SER A 240 -13.91 -0.80 -11.02
C SER A 240 -15.07 -0.26 -11.84
N ASP A 241 -15.23 1.07 -11.90
CA ASP A 241 -16.27 1.74 -12.67
C ASP A 241 -16.09 1.47 -14.17
N THR A 242 -14.85 1.55 -14.67
CA THR A 242 -14.54 1.25 -16.07
C THR A 242 -14.95 -0.17 -16.45
N LYS A 243 -14.68 -1.16 -15.57
CA LYS A 243 -15.13 -2.54 -15.77
C LYS A 243 -16.67 -2.62 -15.79
N ALA A 244 -17.34 -2.00 -14.82
CA ALA A 244 -18.80 -2.01 -14.74
C ALA A 244 -19.47 -1.38 -15.97
N GLU A 245 -18.88 -0.31 -16.51
CA GLU A 245 -19.33 0.33 -17.76
C GLU A 245 -19.24 -0.64 -18.95
N PHE A 246 -18.16 -1.43 -19.05
CA PHE A 246 -18.04 -2.46 -20.09
C PHE A 246 -19.05 -3.61 -19.88
N ASP A 247 -19.12 -4.18 -18.68
CA ASP A 247 -20.06 -5.26 -18.35
C ASP A 247 -21.52 -4.87 -18.68
N ALA A 248 -21.90 -3.62 -18.40
CA ALA A 248 -23.24 -3.10 -18.69
C ALA A 248 -23.58 -3.09 -20.20
N ILE A 249 -22.60 -3.01 -21.09
CA ILE A 249 -22.82 -3.08 -22.55
C ILE A 249 -23.19 -4.51 -22.98
N PHE A 250 -22.60 -5.51 -22.34
CA PHE A 250 -22.87 -6.92 -22.58
C PHE A 250 -24.07 -7.45 -21.79
N GLY A 251 -24.45 -6.76 -20.70
CA GLY A 251 -25.54 -7.12 -19.79
C GLY A 251 -25.09 -8.03 -18.64
N GLU A 252 -23.88 -8.57 -18.72
CA GLU A 252 -23.22 -9.38 -17.69
C GLU A 252 -21.69 -9.33 -17.90
N ALA A 253 -20.93 -9.85 -16.93
CA ALA A 253 -19.50 -10.05 -17.09
C ALA A 253 -19.24 -11.18 -18.09
N ILE A 254 -18.46 -10.89 -19.14
CA ILE A 254 -18.15 -11.88 -20.19
C ILE A 254 -16.85 -12.64 -19.95
N PHE A 255 -16.09 -12.27 -18.92
CA PHE A 255 -14.84 -12.92 -18.55
C PHE A 255 -15.01 -13.70 -17.24
N GLY A 256 -14.19 -14.73 -17.06
CA GLY A 256 -14.13 -15.51 -15.82
C GLY A 256 -13.72 -14.70 -14.59
N PRO A 257 -13.78 -15.29 -13.39
CA PRO A 257 -13.39 -14.60 -12.17
C PRO A 257 -11.94 -14.10 -12.23
N PRO A 258 -11.63 -12.95 -11.62
CA PRO A 258 -10.31 -12.34 -11.69
C PRO A 258 -9.20 -13.29 -11.26
N SER A 259 -8.15 -13.37 -12.07
CA SER A 259 -6.87 -13.93 -11.64
C SER A 259 -5.98 -12.78 -11.14
N ASN A 260 -5.92 -12.59 -9.82
CA ASN A 260 -4.98 -11.62 -9.25
C ASN A 260 -3.55 -12.13 -9.46
N ILE A 261 -2.76 -11.43 -10.27
CA ILE A 261 -1.38 -11.83 -10.59
C ILE A 261 -0.53 -11.84 -9.31
N THR A 262 -0.68 -10.83 -8.46
CA THR A 262 0.17 -10.68 -7.26
C THR A 262 -0.46 -11.23 -5.98
N GLY A 263 -1.78 -11.37 -5.95
CA GLY A 263 -2.53 -11.77 -4.77
C GLY A 263 -2.53 -10.72 -3.64
N VAL A 264 -2.08 -9.49 -3.91
CA VAL A 264 -2.07 -8.41 -2.91
C VAL A 264 -3.48 -7.89 -2.68
N THR A 265 -3.90 -7.89 -1.41
CA THR A 265 -5.26 -7.46 -1.02
C THR A 265 -5.22 -6.14 -0.26
N ALA A 266 -6.39 -5.65 0.19
CA ALA A 266 -6.46 -4.52 1.14
C ALA A 266 -5.72 -4.79 2.46
N ALA A 267 -5.60 -6.06 2.87
CA ALA A 267 -4.85 -6.45 4.06
C ALA A 267 -3.33 -6.44 3.84
N GLY A 268 -2.85 -6.35 2.60
CA GLY A 268 -1.43 -6.45 2.24
C GLY A 268 -1.13 -7.65 1.34
N PRO A 269 0.16 -7.87 1.01
CA PRO A 269 0.60 -9.04 0.26
C PRO A 269 0.43 -10.32 1.09
N PRO A 270 0.31 -11.50 0.43
CA PRO A 270 0.24 -12.79 1.13
C PRO A 270 1.44 -13.03 2.03
N LEU A 271 1.24 -13.54 3.24
CA LEU A 271 2.32 -13.76 4.21
C LEU A 271 3.09 -15.08 4.01
N GLU A 272 2.54 -16.01 3.22
CA GLU A 272 3.17 -17.30 2.92
C GLU A 272 4.33 -17.16 1.90
N GLU A 273 5.27 -18.12 1.90
CA GLU A 273 6.57 -18.07 1.19
C GLU A 273 6.49 -18.03 -0.35
N GLY A 274 5.30 -17.94 -0.97
CA GLY A 274 5.13 -18.25 -2.38
C GLY A 274 5.52 -17.18 -3.41
N ILE A 275 5.76 -15.92 -3.03
CA ILE A 275 5.64 -14.81 -4.01
C ILE A 275 6.88 -13.92 -4.17
N TYR A 276 7.88 -14.03 -3.28
CA TYR A 276 9.13 -13.25 -3.41
C TYR A 276 10.38 -14.11 -3.55
N HIS A 277 10.23 -15.32 -4.08
CA HIS A 277 11.34 -15.98 -4.74
C HIS A 277 11.38 -15.52 -6.20
N HIS A 278 12.37 -14.66 -6.48
CA HIS A 278 13.14 -14.50 -7.73
C HIS A 278 13.33 -13.06 -8.22
#